data_AF-A0AAW9EEF1-F1
#
_entry.id   AF-A0AAW9EEF1-F1
#
_cell.length_a   1.000
_cell.length_b   1.000
_cell.length_c   1.000
_cell.angle_alpha   90.00
_cell.angle_beta   90.00
_cell.angle_gamma   90.00
#
_symmetry.space_group_name_H-M   'P 1'
#
loop_
_entity.id
_entity.type
_entity.pdbx_description
1 polymer ?
#
loop_
_entity_poly.entity_id
_entity_poly.type
_entity_poly.pdbx_seq_one_letter_code
_entity_poly.pdbx_strand_id
1 'polypeptide(L)' 'SGIKEIRAAIDIAHQNRNAGRRTILFVDEVHRFNKSQQDAFLPHIEDGTITFIGATTENPSFELNSALLSRARVYLLRS' A
#
# COMPACT_ATOMS: atom_id res chain seq x y z
N SER A 1 3.75 11.31 -11.57
CA SER A 1 3.62 10.05 -12.34
C SER A 1 3.02 8.92 -11.52
N GLY A 2 3.52 8.60 -10.32
CA GLY A 2 3.00 7.45 -9.53
C GLY A 2 1.51 7.50 -9.10
N ILE A 3 0.92 8.67 -8.85
CA ILE A 3 -0.46 8.72 -8.31
C ILE A 3 -1.53 8.22 -9.29
N LYS A 4 -1.27 8.32 -10.60
CA LYS A 4 -2.19 7.83 -11.64
C LYS A 4 -2.18 6.30 -11.69
N GLU A 5 -1.00 5.70 -11.55
CA GLU A 5 -0.83 4.24 -11.51
C GLU A 5 -1.47 3.64 -10.25
N ILE A 6 -1.28 4.29 -9.09
CA ILE A 6 -1.95 3.90 -7.84
C ILE A 6 -3.47 3.88 -8.04
N ARG A 7 -4.05 4.96 -8.58
CA ARG A 7 -5.50 5.04 -8.83
C ARG A 7 -5.98 3.95 -9.76
N ALA A 8 -5.28 3.70 -10.87
CA ALA A 8 -5.64 2.64 -11.79
C ALA A 8 -5.61 1.24 -11.14
N ALA A 9 -4.62 0.97 -10.28
CA ALA A 9 -4.55 -0.29 -9.54
C ALA A 9 -5.68 -0.44 -8.51
N ILE A 10 -6.05 0.65 -7.84
CA ILE A 10 -7.18 0.70 -6.92
C ILE A 10 -8.51 0.48 -7.64
N ASP A 11 -8.71 1.06 -8.82
CA ASP A 11 -9.93 0.86 -9.62
C ASP A 11 -10.11 -0.62 -10.00
N ILE A 12 -9.02 -1.30 -10.38
CA ILE A 12 -9.01 -2.75 -10.63
C ILE A 12 -9.35 -3.52 -9.35
N ALA A 13 -8.81 -3.11 -8.20
CA ALA A 13 -9.11 -3.74 -6.92
C ALA A 13 -10.59 -3.61 -6.53
N HIS A 14 -11.23 -2.47 -6.81
CA HIS A 14 -12.66 -2.29 -6.62
C HIS A 14 -13.49 -3.22 -7.52
N GLN A 15 -13.12 -3.36 -8.80
CA GLN A 15 -13.78 -4.30 -9.71
C GLN A 15 -13.65 -5.75 -9.22
N ASN A 16 -12.46 -6.13 -8.77
CA ASN A 16 -12.22 -7.45 -8.18
C ASN A 16 -13.09 -7.68 -6.95
N ARG A 17 -13.18 -6.69 -6.05
CA ARG A 17 -14.01 -6.77 -4.84
C ARG A 17 -15.48 -6.96 -5.17
N ASN A 18 -16.00 -6.22 -6.15
CA ASN A 18 -17.39 -6.36 -6.62
C ASN A 18 -17.65 -7.74 -7.22
N ALA A 19 -16.63 -8.38 -7.78
CA ALA A 19 -16.67 -9.77 -8.25
C ALA A 19 -16.40 -10.81 -7.14
N GLY A 20 -16.35 -10.39 -5.87
CA GLY A 20 -16.08 -11.29 -4.71
C GLY A 20 -14.63 -11.75 -4.59
N ARG A 21 -13.70 -11.12 -5.31
CA ARG A 21 -12.27 -11.46 -5.31
C ARG A 21 -11.48 -10.51 -4.42
N ARG A 22 -10.60 -11.07 -3.58
CA ARG A 22 -9.65 -10.30 -2.78
C ARG A 22 -8.47 -9.87 -3.65
N THR A 23 -7.93 -8.68 -3.38
CA THR A 23 -6.78 -8.12 -4.10
C THR A 23 -5.62 -7.86 -3.14
N ILE A 24 -4.41 -8.29 -3.52
CA ILE A 24 -3.17 -7.85 -2.88
C ILE A 24 -2.58 -6.75 -3.76
N LEU A 25 -2.29 -5.59 -3.17
CA LEU A 25 -1.55 -4.53 -3.83
C LEU A 25 -0.11 -4.53 -3.31
N PHE A 26 0.81 -4.96 -4.17
CA PHE A 26 2.25 -4.94 -3.89
C PHE A 26 2.87 -3.64 -4.39
N VAL A 27 3.63 -2.98 -3.53
CA VAL A 27 4.35 -1.74 -3.83
C VAL A 27 5.82 -1.94 -3.47
N ASP A 28 6.67 -1.98 -4.49
CA ASP A 28 8.11 -1.99 -4.27
C ASP A 28 8.63 -0.59 -3.98
N GLU A 29 9.77 -0.50 -3.29
CA GLU A 29 10.44 0.74 -2.89
C GLU A 29 9.48 1.78 -2.30
N VAL A 30 8.59 1.36 -1.38
CA VAL A 30 7.51 2.22 -0.84
C VAL A 30 8.03 3.50 -0.17
N HIS A 31 9.30 3.53 0.27
CA HIS A 31 9.97 4.73 0.79
C HIS A 31 10.06 5.88 -0.24
N ARG A 32 9.97 5.61 -1.54
CA ARG A 32 10.00 6.65 -2.59
C ARG A 32 8.73 7.49 -2.63
N PHE A 33 7.67 7.07 -1.94
CA PHE A 33 6.37 7.73 -1.99
C PHE A 33 6.33 8.85 -0.95
N ASN A 34 5.95 10.04 -1.40
CA ASN A 34 5.70 11.14 -0.46
C ASN A 34 4.47 10.85 0.42
N LYS A 35 4.31 11.62 1.49
CA LYS A 35 3.21 11.45 2.45
C LYS A 35 1.83 11.39 1.79
N SER A 36 1.53 12.27 0.84
CA SER A 36 0.23 12.30 0.16
C SER A 36 -0.02 11.03 -0.67
N GLN A 37 1.01 10.47 -1.28
CA GLN A 37 0.92 9.20 -2.01
C GLN A 37 0.73 8.02 -1.06
N GLN A 38 1.40 8.01 0.10
CA GLN A 38 1.20 6.98 1.12
C GLN A 38 -0.23 7.05 1.72
N ASP A 39 -0.71 8.26 2.00
CA ASP A 39 -2.06 8.48 2.54
C ASP A 39 -3.16 8.03 1.57
N ALA A 40 -2.90 8.06 0.26
CA ALA A 40 -3.85 7.63 -0.76
C ALA A 40 -4.22 6.13 -0.67
N PHE A 41 -3.42 5.31 0.01
CA PHE A 41 -3.73 3.89 0.21
C PHE A 41 -4.70 3.63 1.37
N LEU A 42 -4.71 4.51 2.37
CA LEU A 42 -5.34 4.24 3.67
C LEU A 42 -6.83 3.85 3.56
N PRO A 43 -7.68 4.57 2.79
CA PRO A 43 -9.10 4.23 2.70
C PRO A 43 -9.33 2.81 2.17
N HIS A 44 -8.50 2.38 1.22
CA HIS A 44 -8.63 1.09 0.54
C HIS A 44 -8.07 -0.08 1.36
N ILE A 45 -7.17 0.22 2.30
CA ILE A 45 -6.69 -0.74 3.31
C ILE A 45 -7.76 -0.92 4.38
N GLU A 46 -8.31 0.20 4.87
CA GLU A 46 -9.30 0.23 5.96
C GLU A 46 -10.62 -0.42 5.58
N ASP A 47 -11.10 -0.17 4.35
CA ASP A 47 -12.36 -0.74 3.88
C ASP A 47 -12.20 -2.19 3.41
N GLY A 48 -10.98 -2.71 3.31
CA GLY A 48 -10.66 -4.07 2.86
C GLY A 48 -10.63 -4.27 1.33
N THR A 49 -10.64 -3.21 0.53
CA THR A 49 -10.50 -3.27 -0.95
C THR A 49 -9.18 -3.90 -1.36
N ILE A 50 -8.11 -3.58 -0.64
CA ILE A 50 -6.78 -4.17 -0.84
C ILE A 50 -6.21 -4.73 0.46
N THR A 51 -5.43 -5.80 0.33
CA THR A 51 -4.38 -6.13 1.29
C THR A 51 -3.08 -5.52 0.79
N PHE A 52 -2.52 -4.59 1.55
CA PHE A 52 -1.30 -3.87 1.16
C PHE A 52 -0.04 -4.64 1.57
N ILE A 53 0.92 -4.74 0.65
CA ILE A 53 2.28 -5.22 0.92
C ILE A 53 3.27 -4.22 0.34
N GLY A 54 3.99 -3.51 1.20
CA GLY A 54 5.07 -2.61 0.82
C GLY A 54 6.44 -3.25 1.05
N ALA A 55 7.35 -3.14 0.08
CA ALA A 55 8.74 -3.54 0.21
C ALA A 55 9.66 -2.32 0.25
N THR A 56 10.70 -2.37 1.08
CA THR A 56 11.70 -1.31 1.20
C THR A 56 13.02 -1.86 1.74
N THR A 57 14.14 -1.29 1.29
CA THR A 57 15.48 -1.51 1.87
C THR A 57 15.77 -0.57 3.04
N GLU A 58 15.01 0.52 3.15
CA GLU A 58 15.17 1.54 4.19
C GLU A 58 14.44 1.17 5.48
N ASN A 59 14.80 1.81 6.59
CA ASN A 59 14.10 1.61 7.86
C ASN A 59 12.66 2.17 7.79
N PRO A 60 11.62 1.33 7.90
CA PRO A 60 10.23 1.77 7.75
C PRO A 60 9.79 2.85 8.73
N SER A 61 10.36 2.90 9.95
CA SER A 61 9.95 3.88 10.97
C SER A 61 10.32 5.32 10.63
N PHE A 62 11.24 5.53 9.69
CA PHE A 62 11.67 6.86 9.25
C PHE A 62 10.98 7.27 7.95
N GLU A 63 10.85 6.36 6.99
CA GLU A 63 10.39 6.67 5.63
C GLU A 63 8.87 6.52 5.44
N LEU A 64 8.21 5.69 6.28
CA LEU A 64 6.77 5.48 6.20
C LEU A 64 6.04 6.29 7.26
N ASN A 65 4.89 6.82 6.86
CA ASN A 65 4.06 7.59 7.77
C ASN A 65 3.42 6.67 8.83
N SER A 66 3.12 7.26 9.99
CA SER A 66 2.59 6.51 11.14
C SER A 66 1.23 5.86 10.85
N ALA A 67 0.43 6.41 9.94
CA ALA A 67 -0.88 5.88 9.61
C ALA A 67 -0.79 4.56 8.81
N LEU A 68 0.17 4.46 7.89
CA LEU A 68 0.42 3.22 7.15
C LEU A 68 1.03 2.17 8.08
N LEU A 69 2.00 2.56 8.91
CA LEU A 69 2.62 1.69 9.91
C LEU A 69 1.64 1.14 10.94
N SER A 70 0.60 1.90 11.31
CA SER A 70 -0.42 1.41 12.25
C SER A 70 -1.37 0.37 11.65
N ARG A 71 -1.35 0.16 10.33
CA ARG A 71 -2.20 -0.79 9.59
C ARG A 71 -1.42 -1.94 8.96
N ALA A 72 -0.10 -1.84 8.92
CA ALA A 72 0.79 -2.84 8.35
C ALA A 72 1.63 -3.51 9.44
N ARG A 73 1.89 -4.81 9.28
CA ARG A 73 2.90 -5.51 10.08
C ARG A 73 4.26 -5.39 9.38
N VAL A 74 5.28 -5.01 10.13
CA VAL A 74 6.66 -4.92 9.61
C VAL A 74 7.37 -6.26 9.82
N TYR A 75 8.00 -6.77 8.76
CA TYR A 75 8.83 -7.97 8.80
C TYR A 75 10.23 -7.63 8.32
N LEU A 76 11.24 -7.97 9.12
CA LEU A 76 12.64 -7.87 8.71
C LEU A 76 13.04 -9.16 8.00
N LEU A 77 13.40 -9.05 6.72
CA LEU A 77 13.92 -10.16 5.94
C LEU A 77 15.44 -10.24 6.12
N ARG A 78 15.95 -11.46 6.31
CA ARG A 78 17.39 -11.75 6.41
C ARG A 78 17.75 -12.77 5.32
N SER A 79 18.90 -12.57 4.68
CA SER A 79 19.52 -13.51 3.74
C SER A 79 20.29 -14.60 4.48
#